data_AF-A0A3B1B8F7-F1
#
_entry.id   AF-A0A3B1B8F7-F1
#
_cell.length_a   1.000
_cell.length_b   1.000
_cell.length_c   1.000
_cell.angle_alpha   90.00
_cell.angle_beta   90.00
_cell.angle_gamma   90.00
#
_symmetry.space_group_name_H-M   'P 1'
#
loop_
_entity.id
_entity.type
_entity.pdbx_description
1 polymer ?
#
loop_
_entity_poly.entity_id
_entity_poly.type
_entity_poly.pdbx_seq_one_letter_code
_entity_poly.pdbx_strand_id
1 'polypeptide(L)' 'MTSSTVISTSRADRESRLPAAASALLLGLFILYGVGFALGQGDVLHNAAHDTRHTMVFPCH' A
#
# COMPACT_ATOMS: atom_id res chain seq x y z
N MET A 1 36.45 -8.17 21.50
CA MET A 1 35.12 -8.73 21.84
C MET A 1 34.13 -8.20 20.83
N THR A 2 33.81 -8.97 19.78
CA THR A 2 32.79 -8.62 18.80
C THR A 2 31.85 -9.82 18.67
N SER A 3 30.68 -9.72 19.30
CA SER A 3 29.62 -10.73 19.20
C SER A 3 28.92 -10.58 17.85
N SER A 4 29.04 -11.59 17.01
CA SER A 4 28.29 -11.68 15.76
C SER A 4 26.93 -12.31 16.03
N THR A 5 25.86 -11.51 16.01
CA THR A 5 24.49 -12.01 16.11
C THR A 5 24.13 -12.74 14.81
N VAL A 6 23.90 -14.05 14.90
CA VAL A 6 23.39 -14.85 13.79
C VAL A 6 21.88 -14.65 13.69
N ILE A 7 21.41 -13.93 12.67
CA ILE A 7 19.97 -13.84 12.37
C ILE A 7 19.55 -15.15 11.68
N SER A 8 19.03 -16.09 12.47
CA SER A 8 18.40 -17.29 11.95
C SER A 8 17.02 -16.92 11.42
N THR A 9 16.84 -16.93 10.09
CA THR A 9 15.52 -16.78 9.48
C THR A 9 14.83 -18.14 9.55
N SER A 10 14.01 -18.36 10.58
CA SER A 10 13.30 -19.62 10.71
C SER A 10 12.18 -19.72 9.67
N ARG A 11 11.79 -20.93 9.26
CA ARG A 11 10.62 -21.12 8.38
C ARG A 11 9.35 -20.52 9.00
N ALA A 12 9.23 -20.58 10.32
CA ALA A 12 8.14 -19.97 11.08
C ALA A 12 8.07 -18.44 10.89
N ASP A 13 9.21 -17.75 10.75
CA ASP A 13 9.25 -16.30 10.46
C ASP A 13 8.70 -15.98 9.06
N ARG A 14 8.92 -16.85 8.07
CA ARG A 14 8.40 -16.68 6.71
C ARG A 14 6.90 -17.00 6.65
N GLU A 15 6.47 -18.06 7.31
CA GLU A 15 5.05 -18.42 7.39
C GLU A 15 4.22 -17.34 8.09
N SER A 16 4.78 -16.70 9.12
CA SER A 16 4.12 -15.57 9.80
C SER A 16 3.97 -14.33 8.91
N ARG A 17 4.84 -14.15 7.91
CA ARG A 17 4.83 -12.99 7.01
C ARG A 17 3.96 -13.19 5.77
N LEU A 18 3.73 -14.43 5.34
CA LEU A 18 2.89 -14.75 4.19
C LEU A 18 1.47 -14.14 4.28
N PRO A 19 0.71 -14.29 5.39
CA PRO A 19 -0.63 -13.72 5.48
C PRO A 19 -0.62 -12.19 5.46
N ALA A 20 0.39 -11.56 6.09
CA ALA A 20 0.55 -10.11 6.07
C ALA A 20 0.92 -9.58 4.67
N ALA A 21 1.78 -10.30 3.94
CA ALA A 21 2.12 -9.96 2.56
C ALA A 21 0.92 -10.12 1.63
N ALA A 22 0.13 -11.20 1.80
CA ALA A 22 -1.07 -11.44 1.03
C ALA A 22 -2.14 -10.36 1.30
N SER A 23 -2.37 -9.98 2.55
CA SER A 23 -3.34 -8.92 2.87
C SER A 23 -2.89 -7.55 2.34
N ALA A 24 -1.59 -7.24 2.41
CA ALA A 24 -1.04 -6.03 1.82
C ALA A 24 -1.21 -5.99 0.29
N LEU A 25 -0.98 -7.11 -0.40
CA LEU A 25 -1.20 -7.22 -1.84
C LEU A 25 -2.67 -7.06 -2.22
N LEU A 26 -3.58 -7.72 -1.49
CA LEU A 26 -5.03 -7.59 -1.72
C LEU A 26 -5.51 -6.17 -1.47
N LEU A 27 -5.04 -5.53 -0.40
CA LEU A 27 -5.34 -4.13 -0.10
C LEU A 27 -4.81 -3.20 -1.20
N GLY A 28 -3.57 -3.40 -1.64
CA GLY A 28 -2.98 -2.64 -2.73
C GLY A 28 -3.79 -2.78 -4.01
N LEU A 29 -4.16 -4.00 -4.39
CA LEU A 29 -5.00 -4.25 -5.56
C LEU A 29 -6.37 -3.60 -5.42
N PHE A 30 -7.00 -3.67 -4.24
CA PHE A 30 -8.28 -3.01 -3.96
C PHE A 30 -8.20 -1.50 -4.16
N ILE A 31 -7.13 -0.85 -3.67
CA ILE A 31 -6.92 0.58 -3.85
C ILE A 31 -6.70 0.91 -5.34
N LEU A 32 -5.82 0.16 -6.02
CA LEU A 32 -5.53 0.38 -7.45
C LEU A 32 -6.78 0.24 -8.31
N TYR A 33 -7.61 -0.78 -8.07
CA TYR A 33 -8.83 -0.98 -8.83
C TYR A 33 -9.95 -0.02 -8.42
N GLY A 34 -10.12 0.21 -7.12
CA GLY A 34 -11.15 1.09 -6.58
C GLY A 34 -10.95 2.54 -6.97
N VAL A 35 -9.73 3.07 -6.80
CA VAL A 35 -9.40 4.48 -7.07
C VAL A 35 -8.89 4.68 -8.49
N GLY A 36 -8.00 3.78 -8.95
CA GLY A 36 -7.32 3.94 -10.24
C GLY A 36 -8.22 3.62 -11.43
N PHE A 37 -9.09 2.62 -11.30
CA PHE A 37 -9.96 2.17 -12.39
C PHE A 37 -11.44 2.42 -12.15
N ALA A 38 -11.82 3.03 -11.01
CA ALA A 38 -13.18 3.28 -10.58
C ALA A 38 -14.11 2.11 -10.96
N LEU A 39 -14.26 1.13 -10.06
CA LEU A 39 -15.08 -0.09 -10.22
C LEU A 39 -16.54 0.10 -10.72
N GLY A 40 -16.97 1.32 -11.10
CA GLY A 40 -18.15 1.61 -11.90
C GLY A 40 -18.00 2.88 -12.76
N GLN A 41 -18.94 3.06 -13.68
CA GLN A 41 -19.01 4.05 -14.78
C GLN A 41 -18.98 5.54 -14.34
N GLY A 42 -18.86 5.81 -13.04
CA GLY A 42 -18.80 7.14 -12.46
C GLY A 42 -17.45 7.34 -11.80
N ASP A 43 -16.55 8.04 -12.50
CA ASP A 43 -15.18 8.43 -12.13
C ASP A 43 -15.05 9.20 -10.79
N VAL A 44 -16.04 9.19 -9.90
CA VAL A 44 -16.09 9.98 -8.67
C VAL A 44 -14.84 9.79 -7.81
N LEU A 45 -14.43 8.54 -7.58
CA LEU A 45 -13.28 8.27 -6.72
C LEU A 45 -11.94 8.60 -7.41
N HIS A 46 -11.85 8.36 -8.72
CA HIS A 46 -10.69 8.73 -9.53
C HIS A 46 -10.54 10.26 -9.60
N ASN A 47 -11.63 10.97 -9.88
CA ASN A 47 -11.70 12.43 -9.92
C ASN A 47 -11.41 13.04 -8.55
N ALA A 48 -11.95 12.50 -7.46
CA ALA A 48 -11.64 12.99 -6.12
C ALA A 48 -10.15 12.84 -5.75
N ALA A 49 -9.51 11.75 -6.17
CA ALA A 49 -8.06 11.58 -6.01
C ALA A 49 -7.27 12.58 -6.88
N HIS A 50 -7.74 12.84 -8.09
CA HIS A 50 -7.21 13.85 -8.98
C HIS A 50 -7.37 15.28 -8.42
N ASP A 51 -8.50 15.59 -7.78
CA ASP A 51 -8.77 16.89 -7.18
C ASP A 51 -7.94 17.10 -5.90
N THR A 52 -7.73 16.04 -5.12
CA THR A 52 -6.89 16.09 -3.92
C THR A 52 -5.47 16.54 -4.26
N ARG A 53 -4.82 16.03 -5.33
CA ARG A 53 -3.48 16.54 -5.69
C ARG A 53 -3.49 18.02 -6.09
N HIS A 54 -4.62 18.56 -6.57
CA HIS A 54 -4.75 19.98 -6.91
C HIS A 54 -4.92 20.86 -5.67
N THR A 55 -5.57 20.36 -4.61
CA THR A 55 -5.70 21.07 -3.33
C THR A 55 -4.49 20.88 -2.40
N MET A 56 -3.68 19.85 -2.64
CA MET A 56 -2.47 19.54 -1.87
C MET A 56 -1.22 20.33 -2.32
N VAL A 57 -1.34 21.16 -3.37
CA VAL A 57 -0.39 22.26 -3.60
C VAL A 57 -0.65 23.28 -2.50
N PHE A 58 0.01 23.07 -1.36
CA PHE A 58 0.13 24.06 -0.30
C PHE A 58 0.49 25.40 -0.95
N PRO A 59 -0.26 26.48 -0.70
CA PRO A 59 0.15 27.79 -1.18
C PRO A 59 1.50 28.12 -0.55
N CYS A 60 2.52 28.34 -1.38
CA CYS A 60 3.86 28.75 -0.94
C CYS A 60 3.90 30.23 -0.53
N HIS A 61 2.76 30.75 -0.08
CA HIS A 61 2.54 32.11 0.40
C HIS A 61 1.37 32.09 1.37
#